data_AF-A0A7V0QHP0-F1
#
_entry.id   AF-A0A7V0QHP0-F1
#
_cell.length_a   1.000
_cell.length_b   1.000
_cell.length_c   1.000
_cell.angle_alpha   90.00
_cell.angle_beta   90.00
_cell.angle_gamma   90.00
#
_symmetry.space_group_name_H-M   'P 1'
#
loop_
_entity.id
_entity.type
_entity.pdbx_description
1 polymer ?
#
loop_
_entity_poly.entity_id
_entity_poly.type
_entity_poly.pdbx_seq_one_letter_code
_entity_poly.pdbx_strand_id
1 'polypeptide(L)'
;MKNFVTLVLLILLFPISVTAHTTVLIPHTNEDGQKTIKVLHFHPSTGSDLMGIRLDIEDSKYLKGLDSIFMIHQGEEKKLHTVAIPDYYTVRDEKRETYTIPINNKSGFSGPGDYIIVVKHKAHWKIQEELYRQKVAKFCLNYGRFITDWPKRLLKNAPEIIPLVPPYSVYAGSLFRAETVNDEGKLIPHARIQVEYLNYKLGDMALDTTTIGFIKEDIVNTIILTDSNGGFSFVPPKEGVWTFTLLDGDNNKLVQGKRLEYDSSLSILVNQNEE
;
A
#
# COMPACT_ATOMS: atom_id res chain seq x y z
N MET A 1 -9.40 -9.70 61.92
CA MET A 1 -8.76 -8.85 60.89
C MET A 1 -8.12 -9.77 59.85
N LYS A 2 -8.74 -9.91 58.67
CA LYS A 2 -8.24 -10.74 57.56
C LYS A 2 -7.72 -9.80 56.48
N ASN A 3 -6.42 -9.84 56.23
CA ASN A 3 -5.79 -9.06 55.16
C ASN A 3 -5.98 -9.81 53.84
N PHE A 4 -6.77 -9.25 52.93
CA PHE A 4 -6.81 -9.65 51.53
C PHE A 4 -5.75 -8.82 50.80
N VAL A 5 -4.66 -9.47 50.37
CA VAL A 5 -3.70 -8.89 49.43
C VAL A 5 -4.26 -9.13 48.03
N THR A 6 -4.85 -8.10 47.43
CA THR A 6 -5.28 -8.15 46.04
C THR A 6 -4.06 -7.94 45.15
N LEU A 7 -3.63 -9.01 44.48
CA LEU A 7 -2.60 -8.97 43.44
C LEU A 7 -3.17 -8.26 42.20
N VAL A 8 -2.80 -7.00 41.99
CA VAL A 8 -3.10 -6.29 40.74
C VAL A 8 -2.14 -6.79 39.68
N LEU A 9 -2.63 -7.66 38.79
CA LEU A 9 -1.91 -8.09 37.61
C LEU A 9 -1.92 -6.92 36.61
N LEU A 10 -0.86 -6.11 36.66
CA LEU A 10 -0.62 -5.05 35.68
C LEU A 10 -0.21 -5.72 34.35
N ILE A 11 -1.18 -6.02 33.49
CA ILE A 11 -0.90 -6.40 32.11
C ILE A 11 -0.41 -5.13 31.41
N LEU A 12 0.92 -4.96 31.38
CA LEU A 12 1.59 -4.04 30.47
C LEU A 12 1.35 -4.55 29.05
N LEU A 13 0.25 -4.10 28.43
CA LEU A 13 0.08 -4.13 26.98
C LEU A 13 1.13 -3.17 26.41
N PHE A 14 2.34 -3.70 26.16
CA PHE A 14 3.27 -3.03 25.28
C PHE A 14 2.57 -2.84 23.93
N PRO A 15 2.60 -1.63 23.32
CA PRO A 15 2.19 -1.50 21.95
C PRO A 15 3.15 -2.37 21.12
N ILE A 16 2.64 -3.45 20.56
CA ILE A 16 3.35 -4.22 19.55
C ILE A 16 3.37 -3.31 18.31
N SER A 17 4.32 -2.39 18.28
CA SER A 17 4.71 -1.70 17.04
C SER A 17 5.54 -2.70 16.23
N VAL A 18 4.89 -3.72 15.66
CA VAL A 18 5.47 -4.46 14.54
C VAL A 18 5.07 -3.68 13.30
N THR A 19 5.88 -2.68 13.00
CA THR A 19 5.78 -1.87 11.79
C THR A 19 5.85 -2.79 10.58
N ALA A 20 4.75 -2.88 9.85
CA ALA A 20 4.64 -3.77 8.72
C ALA A 20 5.26 -3.12 7.47
N HIS A 21 5.92 -3.91 6.62
CA HIS A 21 6.46 -3.40 5.35
C HIS A 21 5.34 -2.94 4.42
N THR A 22 5.55 -1.83 3.72
CA THR A 22 4.55 -1.22 2.85
C THR A 22 4.92 -1.41 1.39
N THR A 23 3.95 -1.83 0.59
CA THR A 23 4.08 -1.83 -0.87
C THR A 23 3.50 -0.54 -1.43
N VAL A 24 4.31 0.18 -2.19
CA VAL A 24 3.92 1.42 -2.87
C VAL A 24 4.13 1.24 -4.38
N LEU A 25 3.26 1.88 -5.16
CA LEU A 25 3.43 2.01 -6.60
C LEU A 25 3.72 3.47 -6.92
N ILE A 26 4.80 3.72 -7.64
CA ILE A 26 5.32 5.05 -7.91
C ILE A 26 5.36 5.29 -9.42
N PRO A 27 4.58 6.25 -9.96
CA PRO A 27 4.73 6.65 -11.34
C PRO A 27 6.09 7.33 -11.55
N HIS A 28 6.77 7.00 -12.64
CA HIS A 28 8.09 7.53 -12.98
C HIS A 28 8.21 7.70 -14.49
N THR A 29 8.88 8.76 -14.93
CA THR A 29 9.32 8.91 -16.32
C THR A 29 10.83 8.78 -16.32
N ASN A 30 11.37 7.84 -17.10
CA ASN A 30 12.82 7.63 -17.20
C ASN A 30 13.48 8.64 -18.16
N GLU A 31 14.81 8.61 -18.25
CA GLU A 31 15.61 9.46 -19.16
C GLU A 31 15.14 9.43 -20.62
N ASP A 32 14.68 8.27 -21.09
CA ASP A 32 14.16 8.08 -22.44
C ASP A 32 12.73 8.64 -22.63
N GLY A 33 12.16 9.30 -21.62
CA GLY A 33 10.79 9.84 -21.63
C GLY A 33 9.71 8.77 -21.49
N GLN A 34 10.06 7.52 -21.19
CA GLN A 34 9.11 6.43 -21.03
C GLN A 34 8.44 6.50 -19.67
N LYS A 35 7.11 6.51 -19.67
CA LYS A 35 6.29 6.46 -18.46
C LYS A 35 6.21 5.03 -17.94
N THR A 36 6.47 4.86 -16.66
CA THR A 36 6.54 3.58 -15.97
C THR A 36 5.95 3.69 -14.56
N ILE A 37 5.73 2.55 -13.92
CA ILE A 37 5.34 2.47 -12.51
C ILE A 37 6.29 1.50 -11.82
N LYS A 38 7.01 1.98 -10.81
CA LYS A 38 7.89 1.17 -9.96
C LYS A 38 7.12 0.62 -8.77
N VAL A 39 7.33 -0.65 -8.43
CA VAL A 39 6.64 -1.34 -7.33
C VAL A 39 7.62 -1.61 -6.18
N LEU A 40 7.64 -0.76 -5.15
CA LEU A 40 8.60 -0.90 -4.05
C LEU A 40 7.97 -1.57 -2.84
N HIS A 41 8.76 -2.29 -2.05
CA HIS A 41 8.33 -2.89 -0.78
C HIS A 41 9.37 -2.63 0.31
N PHE A 42 9.06 -1.76 1.26
CA PHE A 42 10.05 -1.24 2.20
C PHE A 42 9.46 -1.01 3.58
N HIS A 43 10.33 -0.84 4.57
CA HIS A 43 9.91 -0.51 5.91
C HIS A 43 9.66 1.00 6.06
N PRO A 44 8.43 1.47 6.25
CA PRO A 44 8.09 2.90 6.14
C PRO A 44 8.75 3.78 7.21
N SER A 45 9.05 3.24 8.40
CA SER A 45 9.68 4.04 9.46
C SER A 45 11.20 4.19 9.35
N THR A 46 11.84 3.46 8.43
CA THR A 46 13.28 3.58 8.20
C THR A 46 13.58 3.95 6.75
N GLY A 47 12.61 3.65 5.86
CA GLY A 47 12.73 3.24 4.46
C GLY A 47 14.13 3.01 3.91
N SER A 48 14.89 2.29 4.72
CA SER A 48 16.18 1.73 4.42
C SER A 48 16.19 0.23 4.63
N ASP A 49 15.26 -0.30 5.42
CA ASP A 49 15.08 -1.74 5.57
C ASP A 49 14.22 -2.21 4.39
N LEU A 50 14.91 -2.67 3.36
CA LEU A 50 14.29 -3.04 2.10
C LEU A 50 13.97 -4.53 2.05
N MET A 51 12.80 -4.84 1.48
CA MET A 51 12.45 -6.20 1.09
C MET A 51 12.30 -6.28 -0.42
N GLY A 52 12.86 -7.34 -1.00
CA GLY A 52 12.59 -7.68 -2.38
C GLY A 52 11.16 -8.19 -2.55
N ILE A 53 10.64 -8.11 -3.78
CA ILE A 53 9.40 -8.78 -4.18
C ILE A 53 9.58 -9.52 -5.51
N ARG A 54 9.00 -10.73 -5.60
CA ARG A 54 8.95 -11.53 -6.83
C ARG A 54 7.63 -12.30 -6.92
N LEU A 55 7.13 -12.46 -8.13
CA LEU A 55 5.99 -13.33 -8.42
C LEU A 55 6.34 -14.80 -8.19
N ASP A 56 5.35 -15.56 -7.70
CA ASP A 56 5.34 -17.02 -7.66
C ASP A 56 6.41 -17.70 -6.80
N ILE A 57 7.21 -16.96 -6.03
CA ILE A 57 8.18 -17.51 -5.07
C ILE A 57 7.60 -17.59 -3.66
N GLU A 58 8.23 -18.38 -2.80
CA GLU A 58 7.95 -18.36 -1.36
C GLU A 58 8.74 -17.26 -0.65
N ASP A 59 8.25 -16.86 0.53
CA ASP A 59 8.89 -15.86 1.35
C ASP A 59 10.28 -16.31 1.87
N SER A 60 11.19 -15.35 1.95
CA SER A 60 12.46 -15.49 2.67
C SER A 60 12.73 -14.26 3.55
N LYS A 61 13.87 -14.25 4.22
CA LYS A 61 14.29 -13.14 5.09
C LYS A 61 14.31 -11.79 4.38
N TYR A 62 14.66 -11.75 3.09
CA TYR A 62 14.88 -10.50 2.35
C TYR A 62 14.00 -10.36 1.11
N LEU A 63 13.06 -11.27 0.91
CA LEU A 63 12.30 -11.39 -0.33
C LEU A 63 10.90 -11.90 -0.04
N LYS A 64 9.88 -11.20 -0.54
CA LYS A 64 8.46 -11.51 -0.36
C LYS A 64 7.84 -12.03 -1.65
N GLY A 65 7.03 -13.07 -1.51
CA GLY A 65 6.28 -13.68 -2.60
C GLY A 65 5.03 -12.88 -2.95
N LEU A 66 4.85 -12.60 -4.24
CA LEU A 66 3.63 -12.04 -4.79
C LEU A 66 2.77 -13.16 -5.37
N ASP A 67 1.48 -13.11 -5.05
CA ASP A 67 0.44 -13.95 -5.67
C ASP A 67 0.08 -13.42 -7.06
N SER A 68 0.00 -12.09 -7.20
CA SER A 68 -0.30 -11.48 -8.50
C SER A 68 0.07 -10.00 -8.58
N ILE A 69 0.35 -9.56 -9.81
CA ILE A 69 0.30 -8.16 -10.22
C ILE A 69 -0.71 -8.07 -11.36
N PHE A 70 -1.72 -7.22 -11.22
CA PHE A 70 -2.78 -7.04 -12.21
C PHE A 70 -3.26 -5.59 -12.24
N MET A 71 -4.09 -5.29 -13.22
CA MET A 71 -4.68 -3.99 -13.45
C MET A 71 -6.17 -4.15 -13.70
N ILE A 72 -6.98 -3.23 -13.18
CA ILE A 72 -8.41 -3.11 -13.49
C ILE A 72 -8.63 -1.83 -14.28
N HIS A 73 -9.32 -1.94 -15.41
CA HIS A 73 -9.72 -0.81 -16.25
C HIS A 73 -11.11 -1.08 -16.83
N GLN A 74 -12.05 -0.16 -16.62
CA GLN A 74 -13.44 -0.27 -17.06
C GLN A 74 -14.12 -1.57 -16.56
N GLY A 75 -13.80 -1.99 -15.33
CA GLY A 75 -14.29 -3.22 -14.71
C GLY A 75 -13.61 -4.51 -15.19
N GLU A 76 -12.70 -4.45 -16.17
CA GLU A 76 -11.98 -5.61 -16.67
C GLU A 76 -10.64 -5.77 -15.96
N GLU A 77 -10.38 -6.97 -15.44
CA GLU A 77 -9.10 -7.33 -14.84
C GLU A 77 -8.14 -7.91 -15.87
N LYS A 78 -6.92 -7.39 -15.92
CA LYS A 78 -5.82 -7.89 -16.75
C LYS A 78 -4.60 -8.20 -15.89
N LYS A 79 -4.15 -9.45 -15.91
CA LYS A 79 -2.88 -9.85 -15.30
C LYS A 79 -1.71 -9.15 -16.00
N LEU A 80 -0.80 -8.61 -15.19
CA LEU A 80 0.40 -7.91 -15.67
C LEU A 80 1.68 -8.78 -15.59
N HIS A 81 1.58 -10.08 -15.32
CA HIS A 81 2.73 -10.93 -14.99
C HIS A 81 3.74 -11.02 -16.15
N THR A 82 3.27 -10.93 -17.39
CA THR A 82 4.10 -10.97 -18.60
C THR A 82 4.63 -9.61 -19.03
N VAL A 83 4.15 -8.51 -18.43
CA VAL A 83 4.54 -7.14 -18.80
C VAL A 83 5.24 -6.40 -17.66
N ALA A 84 5.08 -6.83 -16.42
CA ALA A 84 5.85 -6.36 -15.28
C ALA A 84 7.28 -6.86 -15.44
N ILE A 85 8.21 -5.93 -15.68
CA ILE A 85 9.61 -6.23 -15.94
C ILE A 85 10.31 -6.39 -14.59
N PRO A 86 10.95 -7.54 -14.31
CA PRO A 86 11.81 -7.69 -13.14
C PRO A 86 12.89 -6.61 -13.15
N ASP A 87 12.99 -5.90 -12.04
CA ASP A 87 13.89 -4.78 -11.84
C ASP A 87 14.53 -4.89 -10.45
N TYR A 88 15.39 -3.93 -10.13
CA TYR A 88 16.05 -3.80 -8.85
C TYR A 88 16.03 -2.36 -8.38
N TYR A 89 16.14 -2.18 -7.07
CA TYR A 89 16.34 -0.89 -6.46
C TYR A 89 17.38 -1.00 -5.36
N THR A 90 18.15 0.06 -5.14
CA THR A 90 19.25 0.07 -4.18
C THR A 90 18.96 1.10 -3.09
N VAL A 91 19.02 0.70 -1.82
CA VAL A 91 19.02 1.64 -0.70
C VAL A 91 20.16 1.38 0.26
N ARG A 92 20.95 2.43 0.54
CA ARG A 92 22.16 2.35 1.38
C ARG A 92 23.06 1.18 0.97
N ASP A 93 23.37 1.12 -0.33
CA ASP A 93 24.16 0.05 -0.98
C ASP A 93 23.53 -1.35 -0.95
N GLU A 94 22.32 -1.51 -0.40
CA GLU A 94 21.58 -2.77 -0.45
C GLU A 94 20.67 -2.83 -1.67
N LYS A 95 20.94 -3.78 -2.57
CA LYS A 95 20.11 -4.05 -3.75
C LYS A 95 19.00 -5.04 -3.42
N ARG A 96 17.76 -4.70 -3.76
CA ARG A 96 16.57 -5.57 -3.63
C ARG A 96 15.78 -5.68 -4.91
N GLU A 97 15.05 -6.78 -5.01
CA GLU A 97 14.23 -7.17 -6.15
C GLU A 97 12.90 -6.41 -6.20
N THR A 98 12.49 -5.95 -7.39
CA THR A 98 11.26 -5.17 -7.60
C THR A 98 10.72 -5.36 -9.02
N TYR A 99 9.62 -4.72 -9.37
CA TYR A 99 9.11 -4.67 -10.73
C TYR A 99 8.96 -3.23 -11.21
N THR A 100 9.22 -3.04 -12.51
CA THR A 100 8.83 -1.85 -13.26
C THR A 100 7.76 -2.24 -14.27
N ILE A 101 6.63 -1.53 -14.25
CA ILE A 101 5.51 -1.74 -15.16
C ILE A 101 5.53 -0.61 -16.21
N PRO A 102 5.77 -0.89 -17.49
CA PRO A 102 5.76 0.14 -18.51
C PRO A 102 4.32 0.61 -18.79
N ILE A 103 4.11 1.93 -18.84
CA ILE A 103 2.81 2.52 -19.14
C ILE A 103 2.72 2.84 -20.64
N ASN A 104 2.20 1.89 -21.41
CA ASN A 104 1.95 2.05 -22.84
C ASN A 104 0.88 1.08 -23.33
N ASN A 105 0.48 1.23 -24.61
CA ASN A 105 -0.52 0.38 -25.26
C ASN A 105 -0.14 -1.11 -25.25
N LYS A 106 1.14 -1.47 -25.35
CA LYS A 106 1.59 -2.89 -25.34
C LYS A 106 1.34 -3.54 -23.98
N SER A 107 1.48 -2.77 -22.90
CA SER A 107 1.12 -3.22 -21.55
C SER A 107 -0.39 -3.22 -21.30
N GLY A 108 -1.18 -2.58 -22.16
CA GLY A 108 -2.65 -2.48 -22.04
C GLY A 108 -3.15 -1.18 -21.43
N PHE A 109 -2.28 -0.18 -21.24
CA PHE A 109 -2.70 1.18 -20.89
C PHE A 109 -3.13 1.91 -22.15
N SER A 110 -4.33 1.59 -22.63
CA SER A 110 -4.89 2.10 -23.88
C SER A 110 -6.29 2.68 -23.66
N GLY A 111 -6.45 3.95 -24.00
CA GLY A 111 -7.72 4.66 -23.89
C GLY A 111 -7.83 5.54 -22.63
N PRO A 112 -8.92 6.31 -22.52
CA PRO A 112 -9.20 7.12 -21.35
C PRO A 112 -9.85 6.30 -20.22
N GLY A 113 -9.63 6.74 -18.98
CA GLY A 113 -10.23 6.16 -17.78
C GLY A 113 -9.23 5.93 -16.66
N ASP A 114 -9.72 5.25 -15.63
CA ASP A 114 -8.95 4.83 -14.47
C ASP A 114 -8.24 3.51 -14.76
N TYR A 115 -6.99 3.40 -14.31
CA TYR A 115 -6.19 2.20 -14.33
C TYR A 115 -5.77 1.90 -12.90
N ILE A 116 -6.44 0.92 -12.31
CA ILE A 116 -6.23 0.52 -10.91
C ILE A 116 -5.25 -0.62 -10.91
N ILE A 117 -4.02 -0.34 -10.54
CA ILE A 117 -2.96 -1.34 -10.49
C ILE A 117 -2.92 -1.93 -9.10
N VAL A 118 -2.88 -3.25 -9.04
CA VAL A 118 -3.00 -4.02 -7.81
C VAL A 118 -1.83 -4.99 -7.70
N VAL A 119 -1.20 -4.99 -6.53
CA VAL A 119 -0.14 -5.92 -6.16
C VAL A 119 -0.61 -6.71 -4.97
N LYS A 120 -0.81 -8.01 -5.16
CA LYS A 120 -1.27 -8.93 -4.13
C LYS A 120 -0.14 -9.83 -3.69
N HIS A 121 0.18 -9.79 -2.41
CA HIS A 121 1.18 -10.66 -1.78
C HIS A 121 0.60 -12.05 -1.53
N LYS A 122 1.47 -13.06 -1.45
CA LYS A 122 1.09 -14.34 -0.86
C LYS A 122 0.81 -14.16 0.65
N ALA A 123 -0.05 -15.02 1.19
CA ALA A 123 -0.23 -15.10 2.64
C ALA A 123 1.03 -15.71 3.26
N HIS A 124 1.62 -15.06 4.27
CA HIS A 124 2.86 -15.51 4.89
C HIS A 124 2.72 -15.66 6.39
N TRP A 125 3.35 -16.71 6.93
CA TRP A 125 3.31 -17.03 8.34
C TRP A 125 4.16 -16.05 9.16
N LYS A 126 3.56 -15.45 10.19
CA LYS A 126 4.22 -14.57 11.14
C LYS A 126 4.43 -15.32 12.45
N ILE A 127 5.58 -16.00 12.54
CA ILE A 127 5.92 -16.89 13.68
C ILE A 127 5.68 -16.21 15.04
N GLN A 128 6.13 -14.96 15.21
CA GLN A 128 6.00 -14.23 16.49
C GLN A 128 4.55 -13.83 16.82
N GLU A 129 3.67 -13.78 15.83
CA GLU A 129 2.28 -13.33 15.95
C GLU A 129 1.29 -14.50 15.85
N GLU A 130 1.79 -15.72 15.56
CA GLU A 130 1.03 -16.96 15.36
C GLU A 130 -0.16 -16.84 14.38
N LEU A 131 0.00 -16.01 13.35
CA LEU A 131 -1.00 -15.75 12.31
C LEU A 131 -0.39 -15.70 10.91
N TYR A 132 -1.23 -15.82 9.89
CA TYR A 132 -0.86 -15.46 8.52
C TYR A 132 -1.14 -13.99 8.28
N ARG A 133 -0.29 -13.33 7.49
CA ARG A 133 -0.57 -11.98 6.99
C ARG A 133 -0.58 -11.99 5.47
N GLN A 134 -1.57 -11.36 4.87
CA GLN A 134 -1.63 -11.10 3.42
C GLN A 134 -1.84 -9.62 3.19
N LYS A 135 -1.29 -9.11 2.09
CA LYS A 135 -1.38 -7.71 1.72
C LYS A 135 -1.85 -7.55 0.29
N VAL A 136 -2.68 -6.54 0.06
CA VAL A 136 -2.99 -6.04 -1.26
C VAL A 136 -2.73 -4.54 -1.30
N ALA A 137 -1.98 -4.08 -2.30
CA ALA A 137 -1.67 -2.67 -2.50
C ALA A 137 -2.27 -2.18 -3.81
N LYS A 138 -2.93 -1.03 -3.77
CA LYS A 138 -3.58 -0.39 -4.92
C LYS A 138 -2.99 0.98 -5.22
N PHE A 139 -2.95 1.32 -6.50
CA PHE A 139 -2.67 2.65 -6.98
C PHE A 139 -3.53 2.95 -8.21
N CYS A 140 -4.02 4.19 -8.31
CA CYS A 140 -4.86 4.63 -9.41
C CYS A 140 -4.11 5.61 -10.31
N LEU A 141 -3.95 5.25 -11.57
CA LEU A 141 -3.57 6.18 -12.63
C LEU A 141 -4.82 6.57 -13.42
N ASN A 142 -4.92 7.81 -13.88
CA ASN A 142 -6.03 8.24 -14.72
C ASN A 142 -5.55 8.89 -16.01
N TYR A 143 -6.21 8.53 -17.11
CA TYR A 143 -6.04 9.15 -18.41
C TYR A 143 -7.32 9.88 -18.84
N GLY A 144 -7.19 11.17 -19.13
CA GLY A 144 -8.27 11.96 -19.71
C GLY A 144 -9.38 12.40 -18.74
N ARG A 145 -9.21 12.23 -17.42
CA ARG A 145 -10.17 12.64 -16.36
C ARG A 145 -11.53 11.93 -16.43
N PHE A 146 -11.59 10.77 -17.08
CA PHE A 146 -12.80 9.94 -17.11
C PHE A 146 -12.85 9.09 -15.84
N ILE A 147 -13.98 9.13 -15.13
CA ILE A 147 -14.21 8.34 -13.92
C ILE A 147 -14.84 7.01 -14.34
N THR A 148 -14.09 5.91 -14.22
CA THR A 148 -14.52 4.58 -14.65
C THR A 148 -14.49 3.55 -13.53
N ASP A 149 -13.53 3.62 -12.60
CA ASP A 149 -13.23 2.53 -11.65
C ASP A 149 -12.95 3.00 -10.22
N TRP A 150 -12.23 4.10 -10.00
CA TRP A 150 -11.78 4.46 -8.63
C TRP A 150 -12.90 4.61 -7.58
N PRO A 151 -14.14 5.07 -7.87
CA PRO A 151 -15.17 5.23 -6.85
C PRO A 151 -15.93 3.92 -6.57
N LYS A 152 -15.53 2.81 -7.21
CA LYS A 152 -16.20 1.52 -7.08
C LYS A 152 -15.41 0.59 -6.17
N ARG A 153 -16.10 -0.41 -5.64
CA ARG A 153 -15.47 -1.62 -5.11
C ARG A 153 -14.93 -2.46 -6.27
N LEU A 154 -13.68 -2.88 -6.19
CA LEU A 154 -12.97 -3.53 -7.29
C LEU A 154 -12.40 -4.88 -6.90
N LEU A 155 -11.99 -5.05 -5.64
CA LEU A 155 -11.38 -6.29 -5.18
C LEU A 155 -12.44 -7.28 -4.72
N LYS A 156 -12.46 -8.46 -5.34
CA LYS A 156 -13.31 -9.58 -4.93
C LYS A 156 -12.62 -10.36 -3.81
N ASN A 157 -13.35 -10.71 -2.75
CA ASN A 157 -12.88 -11.54 -1.64
C ASN A 157 -11.63 -10.98 -0.92
N ALA A 158 -11.44 -9.66 -0.95
CA ALA A 158 -10.42 -8.96 -0.21
C ALA A 158 -11.00 -7.68 0.39
N PRO A 159 -10.50 -7.24 1.56
CA PRO A 159 -10.86 -5.94 2.09
C PRO A 159 -10.31 -4.82 1.20
N GLU A 160 -10.96 -3.66 1.24
CA GLU A 160 -10.68 -2.59 0.29
C GLU A 160 -10.89 -1.20 0.90
N ILE A 161 -9.97 -0.29 0.62
CA ILE A 161 -10.17 1.17 0.75
C ILE A 161 -10.74 1.69 -0.58
N ILE A 162 -11.92 2.29 -0.55
CA ILE A 162 -12.59 2.90 -1.69
C ILE A 162 -12.51 4.43 -1.54
N PRO A 163 -11.77 5.13 -2.40
CA PRO A 163 -11.67 6.58 -2.32
C PRO A 163 -13.02 7.24 -2.64
N LEU A 164 -13.34 8.33 -1.93
CA LEU A 164 -14.51 9.18 -2.14
C LEU A 164 -14.16 10.51 -2.85
N VAL A 165 -12.87 10.70 -3.15
CA VAL A 165 -12.33 11.78 -3.99
C VAL A 165 -11.37 11.16 -5.01
N PRO A 166 -11.15 11.78 -6.19
CA PRO A 166 -10.25 11.19 -7.18
C PRO A 166 -8.83 11.04 -6.60
N PRO A 167 -8.30 9.81 -6.47
CA PRO A 167 -7.03 9.55 -5.76
C PRO A 167 -5.79 10.13 -6.46
N TYR A 168 -5.94 10.59 -7.70
CA TYR A 168 -4.92 11.26 -8.50
C TYR A 168 -5.04 12.80 -8.51
N SER A 169 -6.06 13.35 -7.84
CA SER A 169 -6.37 14.79 -7.86
C SER A 169 -6.45 15.37 -6.44
N VAL A 170 -5.55 14.92 -5.55
CA VAL A 170 -5.42 15.43 -4.19
C VAL A 170 -4.27 16.41 -4.13
N TYR A 171 -4.46 17.53 -3.45
CA TYR A 171 -3.47 18.57 -3.26
C TYR A 171 -3.08 18.70 -1.78
N ALA A 172 -1.87 19.17 -1.50
CA ALA A 172 -1.44 19.45 -0.14
C ALA A 172 -2.41 20.46 0.51
N GLY A 173 -2.84 20.15 1.75
CA GLY A 173 -3.85 20.93 2.47
C GLY A 173 -5.31 20.68 2.04
N SER A 174 -5.57 19.88 1.01
CA SER A 174 -6.93 19.50 0.61
C SER A 174 -7.43 18.26 1.37
N LEU A 175 -8.74 17.99 1.33
CA LEU A 175 -9.34 16.85 2.02
C LEU A 175 -9.32 15.58 1.17
N PHE A 176 -8.66 14.53 1.65
CA PHE A 176 -8.84 13.16 1.17
C PHE A 176 -9.92 12.46 2.00
N ARG A 177 -10.83 11.76 1.33
CA ARG A 177 -11.88 10.94 1.97
C ARG A 177 -11.92 9.57 1.31
N ALA A 178 -12.20 8.54 2.11
CA ALA A 178 -12.40 7.19 1.64
C ALA A 178 -13.30 6.41 2.61
N GLU A 179 -13.81 5.29 2.16
CA GLU A 179 -14.52 4.30 2.96
C GLU A 179 -13.82 2.94 2.91
N THR A 180 -14.06 2.10 3.90
CA THR A 180 -13.47 0.77 3.96
C THR A 180 -14.52 -0.32 4.00
N VAL A 181 -14.26 -1.38 3.24
CA VAL A 181 -15.12 -2.56 3.19
C VAL A 181 -14.32 -3.83 3.48
N ASN A 182 -14.96 -4.82 4.08
CA ASN A 182 -14.41 -6.16 4.23
C ASN A 182 -14.44 -6.93 2.89
N ASP A 183 -14.04 -8.19 2.93
CA ASP A 183 -14.01 -9.09 1.79
C ASP A 183 -15.41 -9.45 1.24
N GLU A 184 -16.46 -9.31 2.03
CA GLU A 184 -17.87 -9.43 1.61
C GLU A 184 -18.42 -8.12 1.02
N GLY A 185 -17.81 -6.97 1.31
CA GLY A 185 -18.23 -5.64 0.83
C GLY A 185 -19.02 -4.83 1.82
N LYS A 186 -19.04 -5.27 3.07
CA LYS A 186 -19.67 -4.56 4.16
C LYS A 186 -18.71 -3.51 4.71
N LEU A 187 -19.23 -2.31 4.94
CA LEU A 187 -18.48 -1.21 5.56
C LEU A 187 -17.91 -1.63 6.93
N ILE A 188 -16.67 -1.23 7.23
CA ILE A 188 -15.98 -1.60 8.48
C ILE A 188 -15.92 -0.39 9.42
N PRO A 189 -16.78 -0.31 10.45
CA PRO A 189 -16.73 0.76 11.43
C PRO A 189 -15.50 0.62 12.36
N HIS A 190 -14.94 1.75 12.79
CA HIS A 190 -13.82 1.81 13.73
C HIS A 190 -12.58 1.00 13.31
N ALA A 191 -12.42 0.77 12.02
CA ALA A 191 -11.26 0.12 11.42
C ALA A 191 -10.02 0.99 11.59
N ARG A 192 -8.86 0.36 11.79
CA ARG A 192 -7.58 1.07 11.88
C ARG A 192 -7.03 1.33 10.49
N ILE A 193 -6.82 2.60 10.16
CA ILE A 193 -6.16 3.05 8.94
C ILE A 193 -4.80 3.58 9.33
N GLN A 194 -3.75 2.85 8.98
CA GLN A 194 -2.39 3.33 9.10
C GLN A 194 -2.12 4.32 7.97
N VAL A 195 -1.60 5.50 8.31
CA VAL A 195 -1.25 6.57 7.37
C VAL A 195 0.25 6.72 7.33
N GLU A 196 0.81 6.60 6.13
CA GLU A 196 2.24 6.59 5.89
C GLU A 196 2.60 7.58 4.78
N TYR A 197 3.65 8.38 5.01
CA TYR A 197 4.15 9.34 4.03
C TYR A 197 5.50 8.89 3.49
N LEU A 198 5.63 8.89 2.16
CA LEU A 198 6.89 8.69 1.46
C LEU A 198 7.19 9.93 0.62
N ASN A 199 8.13 10.75 1.10
CA ASN A 199 8.73 11.81 0.30
C ASN A 199 9.94 11.24 -0.43
N TYR A 200 9.86 11.07 -1.75
CA TYR A 200 10.98 10.62 -2.57
C TYR A 200 11.28 11.65 -3.66
N LYS A 201 12.56 11.76 -4.05
CA LYS A 201 12.97 12.33 -5.34
C LYS A 201 13.37 11.16 -6.24
N LEU A 202 12.71 11.01 -7.38
CA LEU A 202 13.17 10.07 -8.40
C LEU A 202 14.39 10.67 -9.09
N GLY A 203 15.55 10.03 -8.94
CA GLY A 203 16.70 10.20 -9.83
C GLY A 203 16.55 9.28 -11.04
N ASP A 204 17.20 9.66 -12.13
CA ASP A 204 17.21 8.88 -13.35
C ASP A 204 18.03 7.58 -13.19
N MET A 205 17.42 6.47 -13.63
CA MET A 205 17.98 5.12 -13.74
C MET A 205 18.38 4.35 -12.46
N ALA A 206 18.55 4.99 -11.32
CA ALA A 206 18.59 4.31 -10.04
C ALA A 206 17.66 5.03 -9.07
N LEU A 207 17.02 4.27 -8.17
CA LEU A 207 16.70 4.82 -6.86
C LEU A 207 18.08 5.14 -6.21
N ASP A 208 18.76 6.20 -6.63
CA ASP A 208 20.03 6.62 -6.05
C ASP A 208 19.70 7.33 -4.75
N THR A 209 19.54 6.51 -3.73
CA THR A 209 19.20 6.91 -2.36
C THR A 209 20.47 7.08 -1.51
N THR A 210 21.65 7.17 -2.15
CA THR A 210 22.91 7.49 -1.48
C THR A 210 22.92 8.93 -0.93
N THR A 211 22.06 9.80 -1.44
CA THR A 211 21.80 11.10 -0.81
C THR A 211 20.97 10.89 0.45
N ILE A 212 21.56 11.23 1.61
CA ILE A 212 20.86 11.46 2.88
C ILE A 212 19.68 12.39 2.59
N GLY A 213 18.47 11.85 2.38
CA GLY A 213 17.34 12.62 1.87
C GLY A 213 16.28 11.85 1.09
N PHE A 214 16.48 10.57 0.76
CA PHE A 214 15.46 9.72 0.13
C PHE A 214 14.17 9.59 0.96
N ILE A 215 14.26 9.83 2.27
CA ILE A 215 13.13 9.94 3.19
C ILE A 215 13.47 11.12 4.07
N LYS A 216 12.87 12.28 3.78
CA LYS A 216 12.94 13.41 4.71
C LYS A 216 12.40 12.96 6.07
N GLU A 217 12.96 13.53 7.13
CA GLU A 217 12.74 13.29 8.56
C GLU A 217 11.27 13.37 9.05
N ASP A 218 10.32 13.57 8.14
CA ASP A 218 8.88 13.66 8.38
C ASP A 218 8.18 12.31 8.16
N ILE A 219 8.60 11.26 8.88
CA ILE A 219 7.88 9.99 8.85
C ILE A 219 6.55 10.20 9.58
N VAL A 220 5.48 10.42 8.83
CA VAL A 220 4.14 10.23 9.37
C VAL A 220 3.90 8.73 9.37
N ASN A 221 3.83 8.14 10.56
CA ASN A 221 3.27 6.82 10.81
C ASN A 221 2.27 6.98 11.95
N THR A 222 1.00 7.13 11.59
CA THR A 222 -0.09 7.32 12.54
C THR A 222 -1.25 6.41 12.20
N ILE A 223 -2.16 6.22 13.15
CA ILE A 223 -3.40 5.48 12.95
C ILE A 223 -4.56 6.43 13.10
N ILE A 224 -5.46 6.42 12.13
CA ILE A 224 -6.80 7.01 12.24
C ILE A 224 -7.84 5.88 12.26
N LEU A 225 -8.99 6.14 12.87
CA LEU A 225 -10.11 5.20 12.89
C LEU A 225 -11.17 5.62 11.89
N THR A 226 -11.81 4.65 11.25
CA THR A 226 -13.04 4.93 10.51
C THR A 226 -14.18 5.28 11.47
N ASP A 227 -15.13 6.08 11.00
CA ASP A 227 -16.37 6.39 11.69
C ASP A 227 -17.32 5.18 11.72
N SER A 228 -18.53 5.36 12.27
CA SER A 228 -19.54 4.30 12.37
C SER A 228 -20.05 3.80 11.01
N ASN A 229 -19.79 4.53 9.93
CA ASN A 229 -20.15 4.17 8.56
C ASN A 229 -18.95 3.64 7.78
N GLY A 230 -17.81 3.38 8.43
CA GLY A 230 -16.60 2.90 7.76
C GLY A 230 -15.87 3.96 6.94
N GLY A 231 -16.21 5.24 7.08
CA GLY A 231 -15.54 6.35 6.40
C GLY A 231 -14.35 6.90 7.20
N PHE A 232 -13.34 7.42 6.53
CA PHE A 232 -12.30 8.25 7.15
C PHE A 232 -11.99 9.48 6.30
N SER A 233 -11.31 10.45 6.92
CA SER A 233 -10.84 11.67 6.25
C SER A 233 -9.43 12.01 6.71
N PHE A 234 -8.63 12.56 5.81
CA PHE A 234 -7.27 12.98 6.10
C PHE A 234 -6.89 14.19 5.24
N VAL A 235 -6.13 15.12 5.80
CA VAL A 235 -5.60 16.29 5.07
C VAL A 235 -4.09 16.11 4.94
N PRO A 236 -3.56 15.70 3.78
CA PRO A 236 -2.13 15.56 3.60
C PRO A 236 -1.45 16.95 3.67
N PRO A 237 -0.51 17.18 4.60
CA PRO A 237 0.14 18.48 4.77
C PRO A 237 1.17 18.81 3.68
N LYS A 238 1.60 17.82 2.89
CA LYS A 238 2.70 17.97 1.92
C LYS A 238 2.41 17.17 0.64
N GLU A 239 3.01 17.61 -0.46
CA GLU A 239 3.08 16.84 -1.70
C GLU A 239 3.87 15.54 -1.54
N GLY A 240 3.67 14.60 -2.45
CA GLY A 240 4.35 13.31 -2.46
C GLY A 240 3.37 12.14 -2.35
N VAL A 241 3.89 10.95 -2.04
CA VAL A 241 3.04 9.75 -1.97
C VAL A 241 2.61 9.49 -0.54
N TRP A 242 1.29 9.38 -0.38
CA TRP A 242 0.65 9.02 0.87
C TRP A 242 0.00 7.65 0.72
N THR A 243 0.27 6.74 1.64
CA THR A 243 -0.30 5.40 1.67
C THR A 243 -1.21 5.26 2.87
N PHE A 244 -2.44 4.84 2.61
CA PHE A 244 -3.43 4.48 3.62
C PHE A 244 -3.55 2.97 3.63
N THR A 245 -3.36 2.33 4.78
CA THR A 245 -3.47 0.87 4.93
C THR A 245 -4.57 0.55 5.93
N LEU A 246 -5.62 -0.10 5.45
CA LEU A 246 -6.61 -0.77 6.28
C LEU A 246 -5.94 -2.01 6.88
N LEU A 247 -5.68 -1.96 8.18
CA LEU A 247 -5.06 -3.05 8.92
C LEU A 247 -6.11 -4.10 9.27
N ASP A 248 -5.84 -5.36 8.92
CA ASP A 248 -6.71 -6.49 9.23
C ASP A 248 -8.19 -6.19 8.86
N GLY A 249 -8.44 -5.97 7.57
CA GLY A 249 -9.77 -5.63 7.07
C GLY A 249 -10.71 -6.84 6.94
N ASP A 250 -10.21 -8.05 7.21
CA ASP A 250 -10.94 -9.30 7.04
C ASP A 250 -10.58 -10.30 8.14
N ASN A 251 -11.30 -10.18 9.27
CA ASN A 251 -10.98 -10.89 10.50
C ASN A 251 -11.47 -12.35 10.53
N ASN A 252 -12.15 -12.80 9.48
CA ASN A 252 -12.87 -14.08 9.49
C ASN A 252 -12.18 -15.17 8.67
N LYS A 253 -11.07 -14.85 7.99
CA LYS A 253 -10.34 -15.83 7.18
C LYS A 253 -9.33 -16.64 7.99
N LEU A 254 -9.22 -17.92 7.60
CA LEU A 254 -8.22 -18.84 8.09
C LEU A 254 -7.36 -19.35 6.93
N VAL A 255 -6.05 -19.45 7.16
CA VAL A 255 -5.09 -20.14 6.31
C VAL A 255 -4.48 -21.25 7.15
N GLN A 256 -4.58 -22.50 6.67
CA GLN A 256 -4.09 -23.68 7.41
C GLN A 256 -4.61 -23.76 8.87
N GLY A 257 -5.87 -23.35 9.09
CA GLY A 257 -6.50 -23.34 10.41
C GLY A 257 -6.03 -22.22 11.36
N LYS A 258 -5.18 -21.30 10.88
CA LYS A 258 -4.72 -20.13 11.63
C LYS A 258 -5.31 -18.85 11.06
N ARG A 259 -5.52 -17.84 11.90
CA ARG A 259 -6.06 -16.53 11.50
C ARG A 259 -5.23 -15.91 10.37
N LEU A 260 -5.92 -15.29 9.42
CA LEU A 260 -5.34 -14.41 8.43
C LEU A 260 -5.62 -12.95 8.83
N GLU A 261 -4.59 -12.13 8.95
CA GLU A 261 -4.71 -10.69 8.87
C GLU A 261 -4.56 -10.25 7.41
N TYR A 262 -5.59 -9.62 6.86
CA TYR A 262 -5.57 -9.15 5.48
C TYR A 262 -5.53 -7.62 5.43
N ASP A 263 -4.34 -7.08 5.16
CA ASP A 263 -4.15 -5.65 4.99
C ASP A 263 -4.46 -5.21 3.55
N SER A 264 -5.10 -4.06 3.41
CA SER A 264 -5.42 -3.45 2.11
C SER A 264 -4.96 -2.01 2.08
N SER A 265 -4.06 -1.67 1.15
CA SER A 265 -3.51 -0.33 1.02
C SER A 265 -3.91 0.37 -0.27
N LEU A 266 -4.04 1.69 -0.17
CA LEU A 266 -4.21 2.61 -1.29
C LEU A 266 -3.16 3.70 -1.18
N SER A 267 -2.30 3.80 -2.20
CA SER A 267 -1.38 4.91 -2.36
C SER A 267 -2.00 5.98 -3.27
N ILE A 268 -1.86 7.24 -2.86
CA ILE A 268 -2.26 8.42 -3.64
C ILE A 268 -1.07 9.32 -3.90
N LEU A 269 -1.09 10.04 -5.02
CA LEU A 269 -0.12 11.09 -5.30
C LEU A 269 -0.76 12.44 -4.92
N VAL A 270 -0.15 13.13 -3.98
CA VAL A 270 -0.55 14.48 -3.56
C VAL A 270 0.32 15.50 -4.26
N ASN A 271 -0.31 16.46 -4.92
CA ASN A 271 0.37 17.53 -5.66
C ASN A 271 0.55 18.79 -4.78
N GLN A 272 1.50 19.66 -5.11
CA GLN A 272 1.51 21.03 -4.58
C GLN A 272 0.33 21.81 -5.16
N ASN A 273 -0.22 22.73 -4.37
CA ASN A 273 -1.03 23.78 -4.95
C ASN A 273 -0.11 24.63 -5.83
N GLU A 274 -0.51 24.89 -7.07
CA GLU A 274 0.10 25.98 -7.84
C GLU A 274 -0.30 27.28 -7.13
N GLU A 275 0.67 28.01 -6.59
CA GLU A 275 0.47 29.36 -6.05
C GLU A 275 0.09 30.36 -7.15
#